data_AF-A0A1X1UEM9-F1
#
_entry.id   AF-A0A1X1UEM9-F1
#
_cell.length_a   1.000
_cell.length_b   1.000
_cell.length_c   1.000
_cell.angle_alpha   90.00
_cell.angle_beta   90.00
_cell.angle_gamma   90.00
#
_symmetry.space_group_name_H-M   'P 1'
#
loop_
_entity.id
_entity.type
_entity.pdbx_description
1 polymer ?
#
loop_
_entity_poly.entity_id
_entity_poly.type
_entity_poly.pdbx_seq_one_letter_code
_entity_poly.pdbx_strand_id
1 'polypeptide(L)'
;MVTTLPGTETCSGRAPQNAASRDVYRQHYADGLATPLKERLKTYDSALESGDVHGVGQAAGTLGTEIRAYGRMVDIPRLYGCYDQQVLAHLQNAAKEFANALDSLSCATANMCNRKQSEVPSLIAQAAQQERAAVEAFNTYAAQFGGMEIPVPTTGARAWRTSAV
;
A
#
# COMPACT_ATOMS: atom_id res chain seq x y z
N MET A 1 -21.88 4.74 13.64
CA MET A 1 -22.01 3.27 13.64
C MET A 1 -20.73 2.70 13.06
N VAL A 2 -19.90 2.04 13.86
CA VAL A 2 -18.77 1.26 13.32
C VAL A 2 -19.39 -0.02 12.80
N THR A 3 -19.56 -0.12 11.49
CA THR A 3 -19.96 -1.39 10.89
C THR A 3 -18.76 -2.32 11.01
N THR A 4 -18.73 -3.10 12.08
CA THR A 4 -17.90 -4.29 12.17
C THR A 4 -18.13 -5.07 10.89
N LEU A 5 -17.09 -5.25 10.09
CA LEU A 5 -17.15 -6.03 8.85
C LEU A 5 -16.79 -7.49 9.21
N PRO A 6 -17.74 -8.40 9.49
CA PRO A 6 -17.42 -9.82 9.69
C PRO A 6 -17.07 -10.42 8.32
N GLY A 7 -15.88 -10.99 8.10
CA GLY A 7 -15.55 -11.51 6.77
C GLY A 7 -14.54 -12.64 6.80
N THR A 8 -15.02 -13.87 6.87
CA THR A 8 -14.25 -15.08 6.52
C THR A 8 -14.34 -15.41 5.02
N GLU A 9 -15.02 -14.56 4.25
CA GLU A 9 -15.22 -14.71 2.82
C GLU A 9 -13.95 -14.27 2.08
N THR A 10 -13.44 -15.13 1.21
CA THR A 10 -12.26 -14.86 0.37
C THR A 10 -12.62 -15.14 -1.09
N CYS A 11 -11.82 -14.60 -2.01
CA CYS A 11 -12.00 -14.89 -3.42
C CYS A 11 -11.39 -16.22 -3.88
N SER A 12 -10.61 -16.86 -3.01
CA SER A 12 -9.95 -18.14 -3.28
C SER A 12 -10.93 -19.22 -3.78
N GLY A 13 -10.65 -19.78 -4.95
CA GLY A 13 -11.43 -20.87 -5.54
C GLY A 13 -12.82 -20.48 -6.05
N ARG A 14 -13.17 -19.19 -6.05
CA ARG A 14 -14.44 -18.70 -6.59
C ARG A 14 -14.24 -18.27 -8.04
N ALA A 15 -15.07 -18.80 -8.94
CA ALA A 15 -15.28 -18.15 -10.23
C ALA A 15 -15.79 -16.72 -9.98
N PRO A 16 -15.63 -15.76 -10.90
CA PRO A 16 -16.11 -14.40 -10.71
C PRO A 16 -17.62 -14.40 -10.38
N GLN A 17 -17.92 -14.17 -9.10
CA GLN A 17 -19.27 -14.17 -8.54
C GLN A 17 -19.42 -12.89 -7.72
N ASN A 18 -19.75 -11.84 -8.44
CA ASN A 18 -19.88 -10.49 -7.93
C ASN A 18 -21.36 -10.21 -7.64
N ALA A 19 -21.71 -10.08 -6.35
CA ALA A 19 -23.08 -9.86 -5.92
C ALA A 19 -23.59 -8.44 -6.19
N ALA A 20 -22.69 -7.45 -6.31
CA ALA A 20 -23.02 -6.06 -6.63
C ALA A 20 -22.58 -5.69 -8.05
N SER A 21 -22.99 -4.51 -8.52
CA SER A 21 -22.54 -3.96 -9.80
C SER A 21 -21.09 -3.47 -9.73
N ARG A 22 -20.45 -3.33 -10.89
CA ARG A 22 -19.08 -2.78 -10.98
C ARG A 22 -18.98 -1.36 -10.39
N ASP A 23 -20.03 -0.55 -10.52
CA ASP A 23 -20.05 0.81 -9.97
C ASP A 23 -19.98 0.84 -8.44
N VAL A 24 -20.62 -0.13 -7.77
CA VAL A 24 -20.55 -0.26 -6.30
C VAL A 24 -19.13 -0.58 -5.86
N TYR A 25 -18.47 -1.55 -6.49
CA TYR A 25 -17.09 -1.89 -6.19
C TYR A 25 -16.11 -0.75 -6.51
N ARG A 26 -16.34 -0.03 -7.63
CA ARG A 26 -15.58 1.18 -7.97
C ARG A 26 -15.69 2.22 -6.86
N GLN A 27 -16.89 2.48 -6.34
CA GLN A 27 -17.09 3.46 -5.28
C GLN A 27 -16.48 2.99 -3.96
N HIS A 28 -16.68 1.74 -3.56
CA HIS A 28 -16.04 1.18 -2.36
C HIS A 28 -14.52 1.25 -2.43
N TYR A 29 -13.92 0.95 -3.59
CA TYR A 29 -12.49 1.10 -3.81
C TYR A 29 -12.04 2.56 -3.70
N ALA A 30 -12.76 3.50 -4.32
CA ALA A 30 -12.42 4.91 -4.28
C ALA A 30 -12.45 5.48 -2.85
N ASP A 31 -13.52 5.21 -2.11
CA ASP A 31 -13.79 5.81 -0.80
C ASP A 31 -13.06 5.07 0.33
N GLY A 32 -13.04 3.74 0.27
CA GLY A 32 -12.51 2.87 1.33
C GLY A 32 -11.03 2.56 1.22
N LEU A 33 -10.41 2.80 0.05
CA LEU A 33 -9.02 2.40 -0.19
C LEU A 33 -8.21 3.48 -0.93
N ALA A 34 -8.58 3.84 -2.16
CA ALA A 34 -7.73 4.65 -3.03
C ALA A 34 -7.53 6.08 -2.49
N THR A 35 -8.60 6.75 -2.06
CA THR A 35 -8.51 8.12 -1.53
C THR A 35 -7.72 8.16 -0.22
N PRO A 36 -8.03 7.34 0.80
CA PRO A 36 -7.20 7.28 2.02
C PRO A 36 -5.74 6.92 1.73
N LEU A 37 -5.48 5.95 0.84
CA LEU A 37 -4.13 5.52 0.53
C LEU A 37 -3.31 6.65 -0.13
N LYS A 38 -3.90 7.43 -1.04
CA LYS A 38 -3.24 8.61 -1.64
C LYS A 38 -2.79 9.62 -0.58
N GLU A 39 -3.65 9.94 0.38
CA GLU A 39 -3.30 10.86 1.47
C GLU A 39 -2.19 10.30 2.37
N ARG A 40 -2.19 8.99 2.62
CA ARG A 40 -1.12 8.32 3.38
C ARG A 40 0.21 8.33 2.63
N LEU A 41 0.21 8.04 1.33
CA LEU A 41 1.40 8.12 0.49
C LEU A 41 1.97 9.55 0.48
N LYS A 42 1.11 10.57 0.31
CA LYS A 42 1.51 11.98 0.38
C LYS A 42 2.12 12.36 1.74
N THR A 43 1.54 11.87 2.83
CA THR A 43 2.09 12.08 4.18
C THR A 43 3.48 11.45 4.32
N TYR A 44 3.65 10.23 3.80
CA TYR A 44 4.94 9.54 3.80
C TYR A 44 5.98 10.29 2.95
N ASP A 45 5.62 10.73 1.74
CA ASP A 45 6.50 11.55 0.89
C ASP A 45 6.90 12.85 1.58
N SER A 46 5.96 13.54 2.23
CA SER A 46 6.26 14.77 2.99
C SER A 46 7.22 14.50 4.15
N ALA A 47 7.11 13.35 4.81
CA ALA A 47 8.04 12.94 5.87
C ALA A 47 9.43 12.62 5.32
N LEU A 48 9.51 12.01 4.13
CA LEU A 48 10.79 11.83 3.44
C LEU A 48 11.39 13.19 3.07
N GLU A 49 10.62 14.14 2.57
CA GLU A 49 11.14 15.46 2.17
C GLU A 49 11.66 16.28 3.36
N SER A 50 11.11 16.10 4.56
CA SER A 50 11.52 16.88 5.75
C SER A 50 12.92 16.54 6.27
N GLY A 51 13.43 15.33 5.99
CA GLY A 51 14.69 14.83 6.55
C GLY A 51 14.61 14.44 8.03
N ASP A 52 13.46 14.57 8.69
CA ASP A 52 13.25 14.11 10.07
C ASP A 52 13.15 12.59 10.12
N VAL A 53 14.23 11.95 10.60
CA VAL A 53 14.32 10.49 10.69
C VAL A 53 13.22 9.88 11.56
N HIS A 54 12.79 10.58 12.62
CA HIS A 54 11.73 10.06 13.48
C HIS A 54 10.35 10.17 12.78
N GLY A 55 10.07 11.32 12.15
CA GLY A 55 8.89 11.52 11.32
C GLY A 55 8.77 10.51 10.17
N VAL A 56 9.89 10.20 9.49
CA VAL A 56 9.94 9.15 8.46
C VAL A 56 9.53 7.80 9.05
N GLY A 57 10.04 7.45 10.23
CA GLY A 57 9.72 6.21 10.91
C GLY A 57 8.24 6.07 11.24
N GLN A 58 7.65 7.11 11.83
CA GLN A 58 6.23 7.13 12.17
C GLN A 58 5.33 7.04 10.92
N ALA A 59 5.64 7.80 9.88
CA ALA A 59 4.90 7.76 8.63
C ALA A 59 5.02 6.39 7.94
N ALA A 60 6.22 5.79 7.94
CA ALA A 60 6.45 4.45 7.39
C ALA A 60 5.65 3.39 8.14
N GLY A 61 5.69 3.37 9.48
CA GLY A 61 4.95 2.39 10.28
C GLY A 61 3.42 2.54 10.12
N THR A 62 2.93 3.77 10.04
CA THR A 62 1.50 4.05 9.77
C THR A 62 1.10 3.52 8.39
N LEU A 63 1.84 3.90 7.35
CA LEU A 63 1.56 3.45 5.98
C LEU A 63 1.66 1.93 5.85
N GLY A 64 2.65 1.29 6.48
CA GLY A 64 2.83 -0.16 6.42
C GLY A 64 1.65 -0.92 7.02
N THR A 65 1.09 -0.41 8.13
CA THR A 65 -0.11 -0.97 8.75
C THR A 65 -1.33 -0.87 7.83
N GLU A 66 -1.55 0.30 7.23
CA GLU A 66 -2.66 0.56 6.32
C GLU A 66 -2.55 -0.27 5.03
N ILE A 67 -1.36 -0.36 4.41
CA ILE A 67 -1.11 -1.19 3.23
C ILE A 67 -1.47 -2.66 3.48
N ARG A 68 -1.11 -3.23 4.64
CA ARG A 68 -1.52 -4.60 5.00
C ARG A 68 -3.03 -4.72 5.14
N ALA A 69 -3.66 -3.73 5.75
CA ALA A 69 -5.11 -3.71 5.89
C ALA A 69 -5.78 -3.67 4.51
N TYR A 70 -5.35 -2.77 3.62
CA TYR A 70 -5.85 -2.67 2.25
C TYR A 70 -5.63 -3.96 1.45
N GLY A 71 -4.43 -4.55 1.51
CA GLY A 71 -4.13 -5.82 0.84
C GLY A 71 -5.00 -7.00 1.29
N ARG A 72 -5.46 -6.99 2.55
CA ARG A 72 -6.43 -7.98 3.05
C ARG A 72 -7.87 -7.63 2.69
N MET A 73 -8.21 -6.34 2.75
CA MET A 73 -9.55 -5.87 2.49
C MET A 73 -10.00 -6.17 1.06
N VAL A 74 -9.11 -6.06 0.05
CA VAL A 74 -9.42 -6.41 -1.35
C VAL A 74 -9.77 -7.87 -1.59
N ASP A 75 -9.47 -8.78 -0.65
CA ASP A 75 -9.88 -10.18 -0.71
C ASP A 75 -11.32 -10.39 -0.22
N ILE A 76 -11.94 -9.37 0.41
CA ILE A 76 -13.31 -9.44 0.92
C ILE A 76 -14.29 -9.23 -0.25
N PRO A 77 -14.99 -10.27 -0.74
CA PRO A 77 -15.74 -10.22 -1.99
C PRO A 77 -16.88 -9.20 -1.98
N ARG A 78 -17.54 -9.01 -0.84
CA ARG A 78 -18.63 -8.04 -0.72
C ARG A 78 -18.17 -6.59 -0.83
N LEU A 79 -16.90 -6.30 -0.58
CA LEU A 79 -16.36 -4.94 -0.63
C LEU A 79 -15.77 -4.62 -2.00
N TYR A 80 -15.07 -5.58 -2.62
CA TYR A 80 -14.31 -5.32 -3.84
C TYR A 80 -14.49 -6.35 -4.95
N GLY A 81 -15.39 -7.32 -4.77
CA GLY A 81 -15.69 -8.35 -5.76
C GLY A 81 -14.60 -9.41 -5.89
N CYS A 82 -14.97 -10.55 -6.47
CA CYS A 82 -14.03 -11.57 -6.92
C CYS A 82 -13.84 -11.45 -8.43
N TYR A 83 -12.70 -10.87 -8.78
CA TYR A 83 -12.22 -10.76 -10.16
C TYR A 83 -11.07 -11.76 -10.38
N ASP A 84 -10.12 -11.45 -11.26
CA ASP A 84 -8.98 -12.31 -11.56
C ASP A 84 -8.15 -12.60 -10.29
N GLN A 85 -8.00 -13.89 -9.98
CA GLN A 85 -7.30 -14.36 -8.79
C GLN A 85 -5.79 -14.18 -8.85
N GLN A 86 -5.20 -14.22 -10.05
CA GLN A 86 -3.77 -13.96 -10.22
C GLN A 86 -3.46 -12.49 -9.97
N VAL A 87 -4.33 -11.58 -10.44
CA VAL A 87 -4.22 -10.14 -10.15
C VAL A 87 -4.36 -9.86 -8.66
N LEU A 88 -5.32 -10.49 -7.98
CA LEU A 88 -5.49 -10.36 -6.54
C LEU A 88 -4.28 -10.88 -5.76
N ALA A 89 -3.77 -12.07 -6.09
CA ALA A 89 -2.59 -12.64 -5.44
C ALA A 89 -1.35 -11.76 -5.66
N HIS A 90 -1.18 -11.20 -6.86
CA HIS A 90 -0.11 -10.26 -7.15
C HIS A 90 -0.19 -9.00 -6.28
N LEU A 91 -1.38 -8.40 -6.15
CA LEU A 91 -1.61 -7.27 -5.26
C LEU A 91 -1.27 -7.61 -3.81
N GLN A 92 -1.76 -8.74 -3.30
CA GLN A 92 -1.50 -9.15 -1.91
C GLN A 92 0.00 -9.32 -1.63
N ASN A 93 0.74 -9.91 -2.58
CA ASN A 93 2.18 -10.06 -2.46
C ASN A 93 2.90 -8.71 -2.50
N ALA A 94 2.59 -7.84 -3.46
CA ALA A 94 3.21 -6.53 -3.58
C ALA A 94 2.92 -5.64 -2.36
N ALA A 95 1.68 -5.64 -1.87
CA ALA A 95 1.30 -4.93 -0.65
C ALA A 95 2.08 -5.46 0.58
N LYS A 96 2.23 -6.78 0.70
CA LYS A 96 3.00 -7.40 1.79
C LYS A 96 4.48 -7.02 1.71
N GLU A 97 5.09 -7.09 0.54
CA GLU A 97 6.50 -6.73 0.33
C GLU A 97 6.76 -5.26 0.67
N PHE A 98 5.88 -4.36 0.22
CA PHE A 98 5.99 -2.94 0.55
C PHE A 98 5.81 -2.68 2.06
N ALA A 99 4.80 -3.29 2.69
CA ALA A 99 4.60 -3.16 4.13
C ALA A 99 5.81 -3.68 4.94
N ASN A 100 6.47 -4.75 4.50
CA ASN A 100 7.68 -5.26 5.15
C ASN A 100 8.89 -4.31 4.98
N ALA A 101 9.00 -3.64 3.82
CA ALA A 101 10.02 -2.62 3.60
C ALA A 101 9.79 -1.41 4.53
N LEU A 102 8.53 -0.99 4.70
CA LEU A 102 8.14 0.08 5.61
C LEU A 102 8.38 -0.27 7.09
N ASP A 103 8.13 -1.52 7.50
CA ASP A 103 8.49 -2.00 8.85
C ASP A 103 10.00 -1.94 9.06
N SER A 104 10.78 -2.42 8.10
CA SER A 104 12.25 -2.41 8.20
C SER A 104 12.76 -0.98 8.35
N LEU A 105 12.19 -0.04 7.58
CA LEU A 105 12.48 1.38 7.69
C LEU A 105 12.08 1.93 9.06
N SER A 106 10.85 1.69 9.52
CA SER A 106 10.36 2.13 10.83
C SER A 106 11.24 1.58 11.97
N CYS A 107 11.58 0.29 11.95
CA CYS A 107 12.49 -0.31 12.92
C CYS A 107 13.88 0.34 12.89
N ALA A 108 14.45 0.58 11.70
CA ALA A 108 15.76 1.23 11.55
C ALA A 108 15.78 2.65 12.13
N THR A 109 14.73 3.45 11.89
CA THR A 109 14.63 4.81 12.45
C THR A 109 14.60 4.84 13.98
N ALA A 110 14.12 3.76 14.61
CA ALA A 110 14.06 3.59 16.06
C ALA A 110 15.23 2.79 16.66
N ASN A 111 16.21 2.35 15.84
CA ASN A 111 17.26 1.39 16.23
C ASN A 111 16.72 0.10 16.88
N MET A 112 15.63 -0.44 16.34
CA MET A 112 14.95 -1.64 16.83
C MET A 112 15.01 -2.79 15.81
N CYS A 113 14.51 -3.97 16.18
CA CYS A 113 14.35 -5.13 15.28
C CYS A 113 15.66 -5.59 14.60
N ASN A 114 16.80 -5.45 15.31
CA ASN A 114 18.15 -5.69 14.79
C ASN A 114 18.52 -4.80 13.59
N ARG A 115 17.91 -3.62 13.46
CA ARG A 115 18.20 -2.60 12.45
C ARG A 115 18.82 -1.37 13.10
N LYS A 116 19.64 -0.66 12.31
CA LYS A 116 20.33 0.57 12.73
C LYS A 116 19.86 1.75 11.90
N GLN A 117 19.87 2.94 12.51
CA GLN A 117 19.52 4.19 11.85
C GLN A 117 20.41 4.49 10.62
N SER A 118 21.66 4.01 10.62
CA SER A 118 22.57 4.10 9.46
C SER A 118 22.07 3.36 8.21
N GLU A 119 21.14 2.41 8.35
CA GLU A 119 20.51 1.68 7.22
C GLU A 119 19.35 2.46 6.59
N VAL A 120 18.86 3.53 7.22
CA VAL A 120 17.68 4.28 6.74
C VAL A 120 17.79 4.73 5.28
N PRO A 121 18.92 5.29 4.80
CA PRO A 121 19.02 5.71 3.39
C PRO A 121 18.84 4.55 2.39
N SER A 122 19.44 3.38 2.66
CA SER A 122 19.33 2.23 1.76
C SER A 122 17.93 1.59 1.83
N LEU A 123 17.32 1.58 3.02
CA LEU A 123 15.95 1.09 3.21
C LEU A 123 14.91 1.99 2.52
N ILE A 124 15.12 3.30 2.46
CA ILE A 124 14.25 4.21 1.70
C ILE A 124 14.33 3.91 0.19
N ALA A 125 15.52 3.64 -0.34
CA ALA A 125 15.68 3.25 -1.74
C ALA A 125 14.99 1.91 -2.06
N GLN A 126 15.09 0.92 -1.15
CA GLN A 126 14.39 -0.36 -1.29
C GLN A 126 12.86 -0.17 -1.21
N ALA A 127 12.38 0.62 -0.25
CA ALA A 127 10.96 0.91 -0.09
C ALA A 127 10.38 1.59 -1.33
N ALA A 128 11.14 2.47 -2.02
CA ALA A 128 10.68 3.11 -3.24
C ALA A 128 10.35 2.14 -4.39
N GLN A 129 11.15 1.08 -4.55
CA GLN A 129 10.89 0.05 -5.57
C GLN A 129 9.63 -0.75 -5.23
N GLN A 130 9.45 -1.09 -3.95
CA GLN A 130 8.30 -1.85 -3.48
C GLN A 130 7.01 -1.03 -3.48
N GLU A 131 7.11 0.26 -3.17
CA GLU A 131 6.01 1.22 -3.25
C GLU A 131 5.44 1.28 -4.67
N ARG A 132 6.33 1.42 -5.67
CA ARG A 132 5.93 1.42 -7.07
C ARG A 132 5.20 0.14 -7.46
N ALA A 133 5.79 -1.02 -7.14
CA ALA A 133 5.18 -2.32 -7.45
C ALA A 133 3.81 -2.49 -6.77
N ALA A 134 3.68 -2.07 -5.51
CA ALA A 134 2.41 -2.12 -4.80
C ALA A 134 1.34 -1.21 -5.43
N VAL A 135 1.68 0.04 -5.77
CA VAL A 135 0.76 0.99 -6.42
C VAL A 135 0.33 0.48 -7.80
N GLU A 136 1.26 -0.04 -8.61
CA GLU A 136 0.95 -0.64 -9.91
C GLU A 136 0.01 -1.85 -9.76
N ALA A 137 0.21 -2.69 -8.73
CA ALA A 137 -0.67 -3.83 -8.46
C ALA A 137 -2.07 -3.40 -7.98
N PHE A 138 -2.16 -2.36 -7.14
CA PHE A 138 -3.44 -1.75 -6.76
C PHE A 138 -4.20 -1.22 -7.98
N ASN A 139 -3.52 -0.52 -8.88
CA ASN A 139 -4.11 0.01 -10.12
C ASN A 139 -4.57 -1.11 -11.07
N THR A 140 -3.76 -2.17 -11.20
CA THR A 140 -4.11 -3.33 -12.03
C THR A 140 -5.38 -4.03 -11.51
N TYR A 141 -5.50 -4.18 -10.19
CA TYR A 141 -6.72 -4.70 -9.58
C TYR A 141 -7.91 -3.77 -9.80
N ALA A 142 -7.73 -2.46 -9.58
CA ALA A 142 -8.75 -1.44 -9.77
C ALA A 142 -9.33 -1.41 -11.20
N ALA A 143 -8.48 -1.60 -12.21
CA ALA A 143 -8.86 -1.58 -13.62
C ALA A 143 -9.95 -2.62 -13.96
N GLN A 144 -10.00 -3.75 -13.24
CA GLN A 144 -10.98 -4.82 -13.47
C GLN A 144 -12.43 -4.36 -13.25
N PHE A 145 -12.65 -3.30 -12.48
CA PHE A 145 -13.96 -2.71 -12.24
C PHE A 145 -14.03 -1.21 -12.57
N GLY A 146 -13.05 -0.67 -13.29
CA GLY A 146 -12.98 0.76 -13.62
C GLY A 146 -12.72 1.63 -12.39
N GLY A 147 -11.99 1.10 -11.40
CA GLY A 147 -11.59 1.76 -10.17
C GLY A 147 -10.72 3.00 -10.39
N MET A 148 -10.65 3.84 -9.36
CA MET A 148 -9.80 5.02 -9.35
C MET A 148 -8.31 4.64 -9.40
N GLU A 149 -7.54 5.26 -10.29
CA GLU A 149 -6.09 5.07 -10.36
C GLU A 149 -5.37 5.85 -9.24
N ILE A 150 -4.37 5.23 -8.62
CA ILE A 150 -3.43 5.84 -7.69
C ILE A 150 -2.19 6.27 -8.48
N PRO A 151 -1.73 7.54 -8.37
CA PRO A 151 -0.53 7.99 -9.05
C PRO A 151 0.66 7.09 -8.74
N VAL A 152 1.28 6.54 -9.78
CA VAL A 152 2.50 5.74 -9.64
C VAL A 152 3.64 6.68 -9.23
N PRO A 153 4.36 6.41 -8.12
CA PRO A 153 5.46 7.25 -7.71
C PRO A 153 6.55 7.24 -8.78
N THR A 154 6.79 8.40 -9.38
CA THR A 154 7.90 8.58 -10.32
C THR A 154 9.21 8.69 -9.54
N THR A 155 10.22 7.93 -9.96
CA THR A 155 11.58 7.89 -9.37
C THR A 155 12.28 9.26 -9.28
N GLY A 156 11.72 10.32 -9.86
CA GLY A 156 12.28 11.68 -9.89
C GLY A 156 12.08 12.54 -8.63
N ALA A 157 11.10 12.25 -7.76
CA ALA A 157 10.94 13.02 -6.51
C ALA A 157 11.99 12.68 -5.44
N ARG A 158 12.74 11.57 -5.61
CA ARG A 158 13.77 11.11 -4.67
C ARG A 158 15.20 11.24 -5.22
N ALA A 159 15.40 12.01 -6.29
CA ALA A 159 16.71 12.19 -6.95
C ALA A 159 17.70 13.11 -6.19
N TRP A 160 17.28 13.79 -5.11
CA TRP A 160 18.15 14.72 -4.37
C TRP A 160 18.98 14.10 -3.24
N ARG A 161 18.99 12.76 -3.09
CA ARG A 161 19.65 12.08 -1.95
C ARG A 161 20.97 11.37 -2.26
N THR A 162 21.55 11.57 -3.45
CA THR A 162 22.87 10.98 -3.80
C THR A 162 24.00 11.99 -3.96
N SER A 163 23.82 13.25 -3.59
CA SER A 163 24.96 14.16 -3.43
C SER A 163 25.34 14.27 -1.96
N ALA A 164 26.11 13.29 -1.50
CA ALA A 164 27.05 13.49 -0.40
C ALA A 164 28.20 14.36 -0.90
N VAL A 165 28.51 15.46 -0.20
CA VAL A 165 29.80 15.88 0.40
C VAL A 165 29.60 17.29 0.95
#